data_AF-A0A803L3F3-F1
#
_entry.id   AF-A0A803L3F3-F1
#
_cell.length_a   1.000
_cell.length_b   1.000
_cell.length_c   1.000
_cell.angle_alpha   90.00
_cell.angle_beta   90.00
_cell.angle_gamma   90.00
#
_symmetry.space_group_name_H-M   'P 1'
#
loop_
_entity.id
_entity.type
_entity.pdbx_description
1 polymer ?
#
loop_
_entity_poly.entity_id
_entity_poly.type
_entity_poly.pdbx_seq_one_letter_code
_entity_poly.pdbx_strand_id
1 'polypeptide(L)'
;MGCERLVIRFLKKKCRWRPSSVPNLLVPNINLLRSYGISIESIRKFLVRSPSPFFRRIEVLENAVIKVEEKLGISRLSPQFFSGVYLLTCNSEKTIESRQKVFRSFGWTESDVATLSSSIPSLLALSEATIKKKLDFFMNKLGYEPSFLSKRWNLLSYSLEKRILPRHKTLIVLKEKGFIKMDYLLESSVSMTESRFLKKFVLPFKEVHGVYSQHAGFSKQQALSTSTKLAQRRLRQGRKKGSEFYFVENANSVITFFKQIGLEQSHIRNVVVSEPQILLCNVDRTLIPKIQAFHNIGFSGSDFGELIRVNPFTFFLGSHSRIVPAIQALREIIGCEHLVIRFLKKSRRLRLSYVPKLLQPNVALLRSYGISIESIRKYLLRDVSPFLQNVEFFENAVIKVEEELGISRESPQFYAGLYLLTRNSEKTIESKRKVFRSFGWTESDIATLSSSIPFLLALSEATIKKKLDFLMNELGYEPSYLLKRCNLLTCSLGKRILPRHNTLIVLKEKGFIKMDYLLESSLSMTESRFLKKFVLPFKEVHGVYSQHAGISLELLTLGSSKTDSNAA
;
A
#
# COMPACT_ATOMS: atom_id res chain seq x y z
N MET A 1 16.20 24.85 -20.85
CA MET A 1 15.43 24.26 -19.73
C MET A 1 16.40 23.47 -18.83
N GLY A 2 16.90 24.04 -17.73
CA GLY A 2 17.97 23.44 -16.90
C GLY A 2 17.56 22.22 -16.03
N CYS A 3 16.63 21.38 -16.48
CA CYS A 3 16.24 20.15 -15.76
C CYS A 3 15.79 19.09 -16.77
N GLU A 4 16.53 17.97 -16.81
CA GLU A 4 16.29 16.84 -17.71
C GLU A 4 14.85 16.29 -17.60
N ARG A 5 14.29 16.28 -16.38
CA ARG A 5 12.90 15.86 -16.14
C ARG A 5 11.86 16.76 -16.82
N LEU A 6 12.12 18.06 -16.94
CA LEU A 6 11.22 19.01 -17.60
C LEU A 6 11.30 18.91 -19.12
N VAL A 7 12.51 18.72 -19.65
CA VAL A 7 12.76 18.43 -21.08
C VAL A 7 12.02 17.15 -21.48
N ILE A 8 12.15 16.08 -20.69
CA ILE A 8 11.43 14.82 -20.91
C ILE A 8 9.90 15.00 -20.85
N ARG A 9 9.37 15.80 -19.91
CA ARG A 9 7.92 16.09 -19.82
C ARG A 9 7.40 16.86 -21.03
N PHE A 10 8.18 17.81 -21.53
CA PHE A 10 7.87 18.59 -22.73
C PHE A 10 7.86 17.71 -23.99
N LEU A 11 8.91 16.90 -24.20
CA LEU A 11 9.03 15.94 -25.31
C LEU A 11 7.91 14.88 -25.32
N LYS A 12 7.41 14.48 -24.15
CA LYS A 12 6.34 13.48 -24.00
C LYS A 12 4.94 14.02 -24.31
N LYS A 13 4.71 15.32 -24.49
CA LYS A 13 3.38 15.82 -24.86
C LYS A 13 3.10 15.61 -26.35
N LYS A 14 1.92 15.09 -26.71
CA LYS A 14 1.43 14.96 -28.10
C LYS A 14 1.06 16.35 -28.67
N CYS A 15 1.96 17.32 -28.59
CA CYS A 15 1.81 18.55 -29.36
C CYS A 15 2.42 18.28 -30.74
N ARG A 16 1.73 18.71 -31.81
CA ARG A 16 2.15 18.54 -33.21
C ARG A 16 3.36 19.43 -33.54
N TRP A 17 4.44 19.36 -32.77
CA TRP A 17 5.69 20.07 -33.07
C TRP A 17 6.74 19.06 -33.52
N ARG A 18 7.52 19.46 -34.53
CA ARG A 18 8.65 18.68 -35.02
C ARG A 18 9.92 19.19 -34.34
N PRO A 19 10.94 18.35 -34.07
CA PRO A 19 12.22 18.83 -33.55
C PRO A 19 12.83 19.96 -34.39
N SER A 20 12.65 19.92 -35.71
CA SER A 20 13.06 20.99 -36.65
C SER A 20 12.33 22.33 -36.44
N SER A 21 11.18 22.32 -35.76
CA SER A 21 10.43 23.54 -35.42
C SER A 21 10.98 24.27 -34.18
N VAL A 22 11.92 23.67 -33.44
CA VAL A 22 12.45 24.25 -32.19
C VAL A 22 13.29 25.51 -32.47
N PRO A 23 14.30 25.50 -33.35
CA PRO A 23 15.07 26.72 -33.64
C PRO A 23 14.22 27.80 -34.28
N ASN A 24 13.28 27.41 -35.15
CA ASN A 24 12.55 28.35 -36.02
C ASN A 24 11.25 28.90 -35.41
N LEU A 25 10.64 28.23 -34.43
CA LEU A 25 9.40 28.69 -33.80
C LEU A 25 9.56 28.88 -32.29
N LEU A 26 10.14 27.91 -31.57
CA LEU A 26 10.18 27.98 -30.11
C LEU A 26 11.10 29.10 -29.61
N VAL A 27 12.31 29.22 -30.16
CA VAL A 27 13.28 30.23 -29.70
C VAL A 27 12.79 31.66 -29.98
N PRO A 28 12.33 32.00 -31.21
CA PRO A 28 11.75 33.32 -31.49
C PRO A 28 10.55 33.64 -30.61
N ASN A 29 9.64 32.67 -30.41
CA ASN A 29 8.47 32.86 -29.56
C ASN A 29 8.80 33.06 -28.08
N ILE A 30 9.87 32.42 -27.57
CA ILE A 30 10.35 32.68 -26.19
C ILE A 30 10.92 34.09 -26.10
N ASN A 31 11.71 34.53 -27.08
CA ASN A 31 12.29 35.86 -27.09
C ASN A 31 11.22 36.95 -27.18
N LEU A 32 10.19 36.75 -28.02
CA LEU A 32 9.01 37.61 -28.07
C LEU A 32 8.34 37.72 -26.69
N LEU A 33 8.02 36.60 -26.04
CA LEU A 33 7.39 36.67 -24.71
C LEU A 33 8.25 37.39 -23.67
N ARG A 34 9.59 37.30 -23.80
CA ARG A 34 10.52 38.06 -22.95
C ARG A 34 10.53 39.55 -23.26
N SER A 35 10.44 39.96 -24.53
CA SER A 35 10.37 41.39 -24.88
C SER A 35 9.08 42.04 -24.37
N TYR A 36 8.01 41.26 -24.24
CA TYR A 36 6.75 41.69 -23.60
C TYR A 36 6.80 41.68 -22.06
N GLY A 37 7.97 41.43 -21.45
CA GLY A 37 8.19 41.51 -19.99
C GLY A 37 7.86 40.22 -19.21
N ILE A 38 7.61 39.09 -19.89
CA ILE A 38 7.23 37.85 -19.21
C ILE A 38 8.48 37.11 -18.74
N SER A 39 8.50 36.74 -17.45
CA SER A 39 9.64 36.04 -16.86
C SER A 39 9.87 34.66 -17.49
N ILE A 40 11.14 34.29 -17.62
CA ILE A 40 11.54 32.98 -18.15
C ILE A 40 10.98 31.82 -17.31
N GLU A 41 10.77 32.05 -16.01
CA GLU A 41 10.20 31.06 -15.10
C GLU A 41 8.71 30.83 -15.38
N SER A 42 7.93 31.88 -15.64
CA SER A 42 6.53 31.78 -16.05
C SER A 42 6.39 31.11 -17.42
N ILE A 43 7.24 31.49 -18.38
CA ILE A 43 7.33 30.85 -19.70
C ILE A 43 7.61 29.36 -19.56
N ARG A 44 8.59 28.98 -18.72
CA ARG A 44 8.97 27.58 -18.47
C ARG A 44 7.83 26.76 -17.89
N LYS A 45 7.13 27.28 -16.87
CA LYS A 45 5.97 26.62 -16.26
C LYS A 45 4.88 26.33 -17.30
N PHE A 46 4.64 27.29 -18.18
CA PHE A 46 3.60 27.16 -19.20
C PHE A 46 4.00 26.29 -20.39
N LEU A 47 5.23 26.40 -20.88
CA LEU A 47 5.77 25.55 -21.96
C LEU A 47 5.61 24.06 -21.65
N VAL A 48 5.80 23.69 -20.38
CA VAL A 48 5.59 22.32 -19.90
C VAL A 48 4.10 21.98 -19.80
N ARG A 49 3.20 22.93 -19.48
CA ARG A 49 1.76 22.71 -19.26
C ARG A 49 0.94 22.72 -20.55
N SER A 50 1.18 23.65 -21.46
CA SER A 50 0.47 23.78 -22.74
C SER A 50 1.47 24.23 -23.81
N PRO A 51 2.18 23.31 -24.46
CA PRO A 51 3.24 23.67 -25.40
C PRO A 51 2.75 24.29 -26.71
N SER A 52 1.49 24.05 -27.10
CA SER A 52 1.00 24.39 -28.44
C SER A 52 1.12 25.87 -28.85
N PRO A 53 0.93 26.87 -27.97
CA PRO A 53 1.04 28.27 -28.38
C PRO A 53 2.46 28.65 -28.84
N PHE A 54 3.49 28.01 -28.25
CA PHE A 54 4.89 28.26 -28.58
C PHE A 54 5.34 27.72 -29.94
N PHE A 55 4.49 26.93 -30.59
CA PHE A 55 4.75 26.35 -31.91
C PHE A 55 3.79 26.89 -32.98
N ARG A 56 3.16 28.03 -32.70
CA ARG A 56 2.48 28.83 -33.73
C ARG A 56 3.48 29.78 -34.40
N ARG A 57 3.10 30.31 -35.57
CA ARG A 57 3.85 31.39 -36.20
C ARG A 57 3.91 32.59 -35.26
N ILE A 58 5.00 33.36 -35.32
CA ILE A 58 5.29 34.40 -34.34
C ILE A 58 4.20 35.47 -34.32
N GLU A 59 3.63 35.82 -35.47
CA GLU A 59 2.56 36.81 -35.60
C GLU A 59 1.28 36.35 -34.93
N VAL A 60 1.00 35.04 -34.92
CA VAL A 60 -0.18 34.46 -34.25
C VAL A 60 -0.01 34.50 -32.73
N LEU A 61 1.20 34.23 -32.24
CA LEU A 61 1.48 34.31 -30.81
C LEU A 61 1.47 35.75 -30.32
N GLU A 62 2.08 36.67 -31.08
CA GLU A 62 2.10 38.10 -30.79
C GLU A 62 0.69 38.69 -30.73
N ASN A 63 -0.12 38.43 -31.76
CA ASN A 63 -1.53 38.84 -31.77
C ASN A 63 -2.30 38.29 -30.58
N ALA A 64 -2.03 37.03 -30.18
CA ALA A 64 -2.68 36.46 -29.00
C ALA A 64 -2.23 37.17 -27.71
N VAL A 65 -0.93 37.45 -27.55
CA VAL A 65 -0.38 38.17 -26.38
C VAL A 65 -1.03 39.54 -26.21
N ILE A 66 -1.17 40.30 -27.29
CA ILE A 66 -1.81 41.62 -27.29
C ILE A 66 -3.31 41.50 -26.94
N LYS A 67 -4.02 40.61 -27.63
CA LYS A 67 -5.47 40.44 -27.45
C LYS A 67 -5.86 39.88 -26.08
N VAL A 68 -4.97 39.20 -25.35
CA VAL A 68 -5.25 38.78 -23.97
C VAL A 68 -5.47 40.00 -23.06
N GLU A 69 -4.70 41.06 -23.24
CA GLU A 69 -4.86 42.29 -22.46
C GLU A 69 -6.04 43.12 -22.99
N GLU A 70 -6.10 43.35 -24.30
CA GLU A 70 -7.13 44.22 -24.90
C GLU A 70 -8.55 43.62 -24.85
N LYS A 71 -8.71 42.34 -25.20
CA LYS A 71 -10.04 41.71 -25.33
C LYS A 71 -10.48 40.94 -24.10
N LEU A 72 -9.54 40.37 -23.33
CA LEU A 72 -9.89 39.60 -22.12
C LEU A 72 -9.62 40.38 -20.82
N GLY A 73 -8.94 41.53 -20.88
CA GLY A 73 -8.60 42.33 -19.69
C GLY A 73 -7.64 41.61 -18.73
N ILE A 74 -6.84 40.66 -19.23
CA ILE A 74 -5.96 39.85 -18.37
C ILE A 74 -4.53 40.40 -18.46
N SER A 75 -4.06 41.00 -17.37
CA SER A 75 -2.65 41.43 -17.24
C SER A 75 -1.67 40.28 -17.51
N ARG A 76 -0.54 40.59 -18.16
CA ARG A 76 0.62 39.68 -18.34
C ARG A 76 1.13 39.02 -17.05
N LEU A 77 0.93 39.66 -15.90
CA LEU A 77 1.35 39.13 -14.60
C LEU A 77 0.33 38.14 -14.00
N SER A 78 -0.87 38.07 -14.56
CA SER A 78 -1.93 37.19 -14.07
C SER A 78 -1.61 35.72 -14.28
N PRO A 79 -1.93 34.83 -13.32
CA PRO A 79 -1.86 33.38 -13.52
C PRO A 79 -2.70 32.87 -14.71
N GLN A 80 -3.72 33.63 -15.15
CA GLN A 80 -4.60 33.26 -16.26
C GLN A 80 -4.10 33.73 -17.63
N PHE A 81 -3.08 34.58 -17.67
CA PHE A 81 -2.57 35.18 -18.91
C PHE A 81 -2.32 34.12 -19.98
N PHE A 82 -1.55 33.09 -19.64
CA PHE A 82 -1.23 32.01 -20.56
C PHE A 82 -2.42 31.09 -20.91
N SER A 83 -3.45 31.01 -20.06
CA SER A 83 -4.72 30.35 -20.43
C SER A 83 -5.44 31.14 -21.53
N GLY A 84 -5.41 32.48 -21.46
CA GLY A 84 -5.89 33.37 -22.51
C GLY A 84 -5.08 33.24 -23.80
N VAL A 85 -3.75 33.20 -23.71
CA VAL A 85 -2.87 32.98 -24.87
C VAL A 85 -3.20 31.64 -25.53
N TYR A 86 -3.42 30.58 -24.75
CA TYR A 86 -3.84 29.28 -25.29
C TYR A 86 -5.18 29.37 -26.02
N LEU A 87 -6.18 30.06 -25.42
CA LEU A 87 -7.51 30.22 -26.00
C LEU A 87 -7.43 30.86 -27.39
N LEU A 88 -6.74 32.00 -27.49
CA LEU A 88 -6.64 32.82 -28.71
C LEU A 88 -5.73 32.20 -29.79
N THR A 89 -4.71 31.43 -29.39
CA THR A 89 -3.84 30.73 -30.37
C THR A 89 -4.43 29.42 -30.91
N CYS A 90 -5.45 28.87 -30.24
CA CYS A 90 -6.03 27.57 -30.59
C CYS A 90 -7.46 27.65 -31.12
N ASN A 91 -8.13 28.80 -31.02
CA ASN A 91 -9.51 28.98 -31.44
C ASN A 91 -9.64 30.28 -32.26
N SER A 92 -10.50 30.27 -33.27
CA SER A 92 -10.83 31.50 -34.00
C SER A 92 -11.69 32.43 -33.14
N GLU A 93 -11.68 33.72 -33.44
CA GLU A 93 -12.53 34.70 -32.73
C GLU A 93 -14.02 34.33 -32.83
N LYS A 94 -14.48 33.95 -34.04
CA LYS A 94 -15.84 33.46 -34.27
C LYS A 94 -16.19 32.28 -33.35
N THR A 95 -15.23 31.38 -33.11
CA THR A 95 -15.42 30.23 -32.20
C THR A 95 -15.54 30.69 -30.75
N ILE A 96 -14.74 31.66 -30.31
CA ILE A 96 -14.82 32.18 -28.94
C ILE A 96 -16.16 32.91 -28.74
N GLU A 97 -16.57 33.74 -29.70
CA GLU A 97 -17.85 34.45 -29.69
C GLU A 97 -19.04 33.49 -29.67
N SER A 98 -19.02 32.43 -30.49
CA SER A 98 -20.09 31.41 -30.48
C SER A 98 -20.24 30.75 -29.11
N ARG A 99 -19.12 30.48 -28.42
CA ARG A 99 -19.13 29.92 -27.06
C ARG A 99 -19.59 30.94 -26.01
N GLN A 100 -19.26 32.21 -26.16
CA GLN A 100 -19.80 33.29 -25.32
C GLN A 100 -21.31 33.45 -25.53
N LYS A 101 -21.82 33.33 -26.77
CA LYS A 101 -23.27 33.31 -27.08
C LYS A 101 -24.00 32.18 -26.38
N VAL A 102 -23.35 31.03 -26.15
CA VAL A 102 -23.94 29.96 -25.33
C VAL A 102 -24.23 30.45 -23.90
N PHE A 103 -23.31 31.18 -23.26
CA PHE A 103 -23.59 31.73 -21.92
C PHE A 103 -24.75 32.72 -21.94
N ARG A 104 -24.81 33.60 -22.96
CA ARG A 104 -25.91 34.56 -23.14
C ARG A 104 -27.26 33.87 -23.30
N SER A 105 -27.31 32.76 -24.04
CA SER A 105 -28.55 31.96 -24.18
C SER A 105 -29.04 31.34 -22.87
N PHE A 106 -28.19 31.28 -21.84
CA PHE A 106 -28.54 30.86 -20.48
C PHE A 106 -28.74 32.06 -19.53
N GLY A 107 -28.91 33.28 -20.05
CA GLY A 107 -29.22 34.47 -19.24
C GLY A 107 -28.01 35.18 -18.63
N TRP A 108 -26.78 34.87 -19.05
CA TRP A 108 -25.59 35.60 -18.59
C TRP A 108 -25.52 36.98 -19.22
N THR A 109 -25.27 38.01 -18.40
CA THR A 109 -25.04 39.38 -18.88
C THR A 109 -23.68 39.53 -19.55
N GLU A 110 -23.47 40.59 -20.32
CA GLU A 110 -22.13 40.89 -20.87
C GLU A 110 -21.07 41.03 -19.77
N SER A 111 -21.44 41.61 -18.62
CA SER A 111 -20.55 41.75 -17.47
C SER A 111 -20.15 40.38 -16.88
N ASP A 112 -21.10 39.45 -16.78
CA ASP A 112 -20.84 38.09 -16.29
C ASP A 112 -19.93 37.32 -17.25
N VAL A 113 -20.19 37.42 -18.56
CA VAL A 113 -19.37 36.77 -19.59
C VAL A 113 -17.96 37.37 -19.61
N ALA A 114 -17.81 38.69 -19.46
CA ALA A 114 -16.51 39.35 -19.37
C ALA A 114 -15.74 38.89 -18.12
N THR A 115 -16.39 38.87 -16.96
CA THR A 115 -15.81 38.40 -15.69
C THR A 115 -15.36 36.94 -15.78
N LEU A 116 -16.15 36.08 -16.41
CA LEU A 116 -15.81 34.68 -16.63
C LEU A 116 -14.67 34.52 -17.64
N SER A 117 -14.68 35.32 -18.71
CA SER A 117 -13.66 35.28 -19.76
C SER A 117 -12.29 35.68 -19.21
N SER A 118 -12.23 36.67 -18.31
CA SER A 118 -11.00 37.09 -17.65
C SER A 118 -10.54 36.11 -16.56
N SER A 119 -11.50 35.55 -15.80
CA SER A 119 -11.20 34.67 -14.66
C SER A 119 -10.86 33.23 -15.04
N ILE A 120 -11.51 32.68 -16.08
CA ILE A 120 -11.26 31.31 -16.57
C ILE A 120 -11.34 31.18 -18.10
N PRO A 121 -10.35 31.74 -18.84
CA PRO A 121 -10.31 31.63 -20.31
C PRO A 121 -10.38 30.18 -20.82
N SER A 122 -9.82 29.25 -20.05
CA SER A 122 -9.80 27.82 -20.41
C SER A 122 -11.19 27.19 -20.56
N LEU A 123 -12.24 27.78 -19.97
CA LEU A 123 -13.61 27.29 -20.11
C LEU A 123 -14.14 27.52 -21.53
N LEU A 124 -13.78 28.65 -22.13
CA LEU A 124 -14.08 28.97 -23.53
C LEU A 124 -13.26 28.15 -24.52
N ALA A 125 -12.29 27.35 -24.07
CA ALA A 125 -11.58 26.39 -24.92
C ALA A 125 -12.31 25.04 -25.05
N LEU A 126 -13.38 24.80 -24.27
CA LEU A 126 -14.22 23.59 -24.38
C LEU A 126 -15.16 23.66 -25.58
N SER A 127 -15.74 22.53 -25.99
CA SER A 127 -16.81 22.51 -26.99
C SER A 127 -18.09 23.13 -26.45
N GLU A 128 -18.89 23.74 -27.32
CA GLU A 128 -20.20 24.30 -26.97
C GLU A 128 -21.11 23.27 -26.28
N ALA A 129 -21.14 22.04 -26.80
CA ALA A 129 -21.90 20.95 -26.18
C ALA A 129 -21.48 20.68 -24.73
N THR A 130 -20.18 20.78 -24.42
CA THR A 130 -19.68 20.60 -23.04
C THR A 130 -20.04 21.78 -22.15
N ILE A 131 -19.98 23.00 -22.68
CA ILE A 131 -20.40 24.21 -21.98
C ILE A 131 -21.90 24.15 -21.67
N LYS A 132 -22.74 23.85 -22.67
CA LYS A 132 -24.20 23.67 -22.51
C LYS A 132 -24.53 22.63 -21.43
N LYS A 133 -23.88 21.45 -21.47
CA LYS A 133 -24.08 20.41 -20.43
C LYS A 133 -23.74 20.89 -19.02
N LYS A 134 -22.69 21.70 -18.88
CA LYS A 134 -22.31 22.29 -17.58
C LYS A 134 -23.33 23.32 -17.11
N LEU A 135 -23.75 24.22 -17.98
CA LEU A 135 -24.73 25.26 -17.65
C LEU A 135 -26.10 24.66 -17.33
N ASP A 136 -26.58 23.70 -18.11
CA ASP A 136 -27.81 22.96 -17.84
C ASP A 136 -27.79 22.32 -16.44
N PHE A 137 -26.68 21.67 -16.08
CA PHE A 137 -26.56 21.07 -14.76
C PHE A 137 -26.58 22.11 -13.62
N PHE A 138 -25.83 23.21 -13.72
CA PHE A 138 -25.75 24.18 -12.62
C PHE A 138 -26.95 25.12 -12.56
N MET A 139 -27.49 25.55 -13.69
CA MET A 139 -28.54 26.57 -13.75
C MET A 139 -29.91 25.91 -13.73
N ASN A 140 -30.18 24.97 -14.64
CA ASN A 140 -31.50 24.35 -14.75
C ASN A 140 -31.75 23.31 -13.65
N LYS A 141 -30.75 22.46 -13.33
CA LYS A 141 -30.93 21.40 -12.32
C LYS A 141 -30.67 21.83 -10.88
N LEU A 142 -29.75 22.77 -10.67
CA LEU A 142 -29.40 23.24 -9.33
C LEU A 142 -29.89 24.66 -9.01
N GLY A 143 -30.43 25.39 -9.98
CA GLY A 143 -31.00 26.73 -9.77
C GLY A 143 -29.96 27.82 -9.51
N TYR A 144 -28.71 27.64 -9.93
CA TYR A 144 -27.72 28.71 -9.74
C TYR A 144 -27.87 29.85 -10.75
N GLU A 145 -27.91 31.06 -10.22
CA GLU A 145 -27.95 32.29 -11.01
C GLU A 145 -26.63 32.55 -11.78
N PRO A 146 -26.68 33.18 -12.97
CA PRO A 146 -25.50 33.55 -13.75
C PRO A 146 -24.47 34.34 -12.94
N SER A 147 -24.93 35.35 -12.20
CA SER A 147 -24.09 36.25 -11.40
C SER A 147 -23.39 35.56 -10.22
N PHE A 148 -23.97 34.46 -9.73
CA PHE A 148 -23.35 33.62 -8.71
C PHE A 148 -22.21 32.78 -9.32
N LEU A 149 -22.46 32.16 -10.47
CA LEU A 149 -21.48 31.34 -11.17
C LEU A 149 -20.33 32.15 -11.78
N SER A 150 -20.58 33.39 -12.22
CA SER A 150 -19.55 34.29 -12.75
C SER A 150 -18.52 34.65 -11.67
N LYS A 151 -18.99 34.96 -10.45
CA LYS A 151 -18.15 35.21 -9.27
C LYS A 151 -17.48 33.93 -8.73
N ARG A 152 -18.14 32.77 -8.85
CA ARG A 152 -17.64 31.45 -8.41
C ARG A 152 -17.30 30.53 -9.58
N TRP A 153 -16.52 31.06 -10.52
CA TRP A 153 -16.12 30.39 -11.76
C TRP A 153 -15.33 29.08 -11.51
N ASN A 154 -14.72 28.92 -10.34
CA ASN A 154 -13.98 27.72 -9.93
C ASN A 154 -14.85 26.45 -10.03
N LEU A 155 -16.16 26.54 -9.80
CA LEU A 155 -17.12 25.44 -9.97
C LEU A 155 -17.13 24.90 -11.41
N LEU A 156 -17.09 25.82 -12.38
CA LEU A 156 -17.12 25.48 -13.80
C LEU A 156 -15.78 24.95 -14.31
N SER A 157 -14.70 25.08 -13.55
CA SER A 157 -13.36 24.57 -13.92
C SER A 157 -13.24 23.03 -13.84
N TYR A 158 -14.04 22.38 -12.99
CA TYR A 158 -13.93 20.94 -12.74
C TYR A 158 -14.69 20.10 -13.77
N SER A 159 -14.30 18.83 -13.93
CA SER A 159 -15.02 17.91 -14.83
C SER A 159 -16.42 17.60 -14.29
N LEU A 160 -17.45 17.81 -15.12
CA LEU A 160 -18.84 17.52 -14.78
C LEU A 160 -19.01 16.04 -14.44
N GLU A 161 -18.66 15.16 -15.40
CA GLU A 161 -18.82 13.72 -15.29
C GLU A 161 -17.91 13.07 -14.24
N LYS A 162 -16.64 13.47 -14.18
CA LYS A 162 -15.65 12.77 -13.36
C LYS A 162 -15.57 13.27 -11.92
N ARG A 163 -16.13 14.44 -11.61
CA ARG A 163 -15.94 15.07 -10.30
C ARG A 163 -17.18 15.71 -9.72
N ILE A 164 -17.89 16.53 -10.49
CA ILE A 164 -19.06 17.26 -9.97
C ILE A 164 -20.22 16.28 -9.72
N LEU A 165 -20.63 15.51 -10.73
CA LEU A 165 -21.75 14.57 -10.62
C LEU A 165 -21.54 13.47 -9.57
N PRO A 166 -20.38 12.77 -9.50
CA PRO A 166 -20.17 11.74 -8.48
C PRO A 166 -20.28 12.28 -7.06
N ARG A 167 -19.77 13.50 -6.83
CA ARG A 167 -19.80 14.14 -5.51
C ARG A 167 -21.17 14.66 -5.16
N HIS A 168 -21.85 15.32 -6.10
CA HIS A 168 -23.22 15.79 -5.91
C HIS A 168 -24.18 14.65 -5.56
N LYS A 169 -24.16 13.55 -6.32
CA LYS A 169 -25.00 12.36 -6.03
C LYS A 169 -24.68 11.73 -4.68
N THR A 170 -23.41 11.69 -4.29
CA THR A 170 -23.00 11.20 -2.97
C THR A 170 -23.62 12.05 -1.86
N LEU A 171 -23.57 13.37 -1.99
CA LEU A 171 -24.14 14.28 -1.00
C LEU A 171 -25.67 14.17 -0.92
N ILE A 172 -26.36 14.01 -2.06
CA ILE A 172 -27.81 13.78 -2.07
C ILE A 172 -28.16 12.54 -1.24
N VAL A 173 -27.50 11.41 -1.49
CA VAL A 173 -27.79 10.16 -0.76
C VAL A 173 -27.46 10.27 0.72
N LEU A 174 -26.36 10.93 1.09
CA LEU A 174 -26.05 11.18 2.51
C LEU A 174 -27.11 12.05 3.19
N LYS A 175 -27.67 13.05 2.48
CA LYS A 175 -28.75 13.89 2.97
C LYS A 175 -30.04 13.09 3.15
N GLU A 176 -30.45 12.33 2.14
CA GLU A 176 -31.66 11.51 2.18
C GLU A 176 -31.62 10.49 3.33
N LYS A 177 -30.43 10.00 3.67
CA LYS A 177 -30.21 9.09 4.81
C LYS A 177 -30.02 9.81 6.15
N GLY A 178 -30.06 11.14 6.19
CA GLY A 178 -29.92 11.93 7.41
C GLY A 178 -28.50 12.02 7.97
N PHE A 179 -27.47 11.59 7.22
CA PHE A 179 -26.08 11.63 7.68
C PHE A 179 -25.44 13.02 7.60
N ILE A 180 -25.97 13.90 6.76
CA ILE A 180 -25.54 15.30 6.65
C ILE A 180 -26.76 16.22 6.60
N LYS A 181 -26.62 17.43 7.16
CA LYS A 181 -27.60 18.51 7.02
C LYS A 181 -27.47 19.16 5.63
N MET A 182 -28.57 19.74 5.14
CA MET A 182 -28.73 20.31 3.79
C MET A 182 -27.71 21.38 3.40
N ASP A 183 -27.08 21.99 4.38
CA ASP A 183 -26.27 23.19 4.22
C ASP A 183 -24.86 22.88 3.67
N TYR A 184 -24.58 21.63 3.32
CA TYR A 184 -23.30 21.23 2.77
C TYR A 184 -23.11 21.76 1.35
N LEU A 185 -22.42 22.89 1.22
CA LEU A 185 -22.15 23.54 -0.06
C LEU A 185 -21.43 22.58 -1.01
N LEU A 186 -22.08 22.28 -2.15
CA LEU A 186 -21.51 21.53 -3.27
C LEU A 186 -20.12 22.08 -3.65
N GLU A 187 -19.94 23.39 -3.55
CA GLU A 187 -18.67 24.08 -3.76
C GLU A 187 -17.52 23.56 -2.90
N SER A 188 -17.71 23.46 -1.59
CA SER A 188 -16.69 22.93 -0.67
C SER A 188 -16.36 21.47 -1.01
N SER A 189 -17.37 20.73 -1.47
CA SER A 189 -17.22 19.32 -1.86
C SER A 189 -16.46 19.14 -3.17
N VAL A 190 -16.67 20.00 -4.17
CA VAL A 190 -16.01 19.87 -5.47
C VAL A 190 -14.57 20.37 -5.39
N SER A 191 -14.30 21.40 -4.58
CA SER A 191 -12.95 21.96 -4.40
C SER A 191 -11.98 21.04 -3.64
N MET A 192 -12.44 20.26 -2.66
CA MET A 192 -11.56 19.41 -1.85
C MET A 192 -10.86 18.28 -2.62
N THR A 193 -9.71 17.82 -2.12
CA THR A 193 -8.96 16.72 -2.74
C THR A 193 -9.72 15.41 -2.70
N GLU A 194 -9.42 14.51 -3.64
CA GLU A 194 -10.07 13.19 -3.74
C GLU A 194 -9.96 12.38 -2.43
N SER A 195 -8.76 12.34 -1.84
CA SER A 195 -8.50 11.66 -0.57
C SER A 195 -9.35 12.22 0.57
N ARG A 196 -9.48 13.55 0.65
CA ARG A 196 -10.27 14.21 1.70
C ARG A 196 -11.76 13.97 1.50
N PHE A 197 -12.26 14.03 0.27
CA PHE A 197 -13.66 13.72 -0.04
C PHE A 197 -14.01 12.27 0.32
N LEU A 198 -13.17 11.32 -0.09
CA LEU A 198 -13.38 9.90 0.21
C LEU A 198 -13.38 9.63 1.71
N LYS A 199 -12.40 10.12 2.45
CA LYS A 199 -12.32 9.92 3.91
C LYS A 199 -13.50 10.51 4.66
N LYS A 200 -14.05 11.62 4.17
CA LYS A 200 -15.10 12.37 4.88
C LYS A 200 -16.51 11.91 4.51
N PHE A 201 -16.77 11.61 3.25
CA PHE A 201 -18.13 11.39 2.74
C PHE A 201 -18.36 10.02 2.12
N VAL A 202 -17.31 9.23 1.85
CA VAL A 202 -17.49 7.93 1.20
C VAL A 202 -17.16 6.80 2.16
N LEU A 203 -15.91 6.72 2.63
CA LEU A 203 -15.42 5.64 3.48
C LEU A 203 -16.22 5.40 4.78
N PRO A 204 -16.77 6.43 5.45
CA PRO A 204 -17.56 6.23 6.66
C PRO A 204 -18.97 5.66 6.38
N PHE A 205 -19.46 5.75 5.15
CA PHE A 205 -20.87 5.52 4.81
C PHE A 205 -21.01 4.45 3.71
N LYS A 206 -21.41 3.24 4.11
CA LYS A 206 -21.49 2.08 3.20
C LYS A 206 -22.51 2.29 2.08
N GLU A 207 -23.54 3.08 2.33
CA GLU A 207 -24.68 3.36 1.47
C GLU A 207 -24.26 4.10 0.19
N VAL A 208 -23.22 4.94 0.27
CA VAL A 208 -22.69 5.68 -0.88
C VAL A 208 -21.52 4.99 -1.57
N HIS A 209 -21.11 3.84 -1.04
CA HIS A 209 -20.12 2.97 -1.69
C HIS A 209 -20.62 2.38 -3.01
N GLY A 210 -21.91 2.37 -3.34
CA GLY A 210 -22.38 2.02 -4.70
C GLY A 210 -22.42 3.23 -5.65
N VAL A 211 -22.93 4.35 -5.14
CA VAL A 211 -23.22 5.58 -5.90
C VAL A 211 -21.97 6.22 -6.49
N TYR A 212 -20.93 6.38 -5.67
CA TYR A 212 -19.66 6.97 -6.13
C TYR A 212 -18.89 6.07 -7.13
N SER A 213 -19.22 4.78 -7.28
CA SER A 213 -18.41 3.78 -8.05
C SER A 213 -18.97 3.64 -9.44
N GLN A 214 -20.29 3.62 -9.53
CA GLN A 214 -21.01 3.61 -10.80
C GLN A 214 -20.64 4.83 -11.65
N HIS A 215 -20.46 5.99 -11.03
CA HIS A 215 -20.16 7.25 -11.72
C HIS A 215 -18.65 7.56 -11.84
N ALA A 216 -17.82 6.96 -10.97
CA ALA A 216 -16.35 7.01 -11.11
C ALA A 216 -15.79 5.88 -12.01
N GLY A 217 -16.65 4.98 -12.50
CA GLY A 217 -16.31 3.95 -13.47
C GLY A 217 -15.48 2.77 -12.96
N PHE A 218 -15.50 2.42 -11.66
CA PHE A 218 -14.74 1.27 -11.12
C PHE A 218 -15.30 0.69 -9.81
N SER A 219 -15.14 -0.63 -9.59
CA SER A 219 -15.31 -1.28 -8.27
C SER A 219 -14.05 -1.08 -7.38
N LYS A 220 -14.24 -0.76 -6.09
CA LYS A 220 -14.02 0.65 -5.70
C LYS A 220 -12.83 1.02 -4.81
N GLN A 221 -12.17 0.09 -4.10
CA GLN A 221 -10.96 0.45 -3.31
C GLN A 221 -9.66 -0.09 -3.92
N GLN A 222 -9.71 -1.31 -4.45
CA GLN A 222 -8.53 -1.98 -5.02
C GLN A 222 -8.22 -1.48 -6.43
N ALA A 223 -9.22 -1.34 -7.31
CA ALA A 223 -9.02 -0.77 -8.65
C ALA A 223 -8.60 0.71 -8.61
N LEU A 224 -9.05 1.48 -7.60
CA LEU A 224 -8.65 2.90 -7.44
C LEU A 224 -7.19 3.04 -6.97
N SER A 225 -6.75 2.22 -6.01
CA SER A 225 -5.32 2.13 -5.61
C SER A 225 -4.46 1.72 -6.82
N THR A 226 -4.91 0.69 -7.52
CA THR A 226 -4.21 0.09 -8.66
C THR A 226 -4.14 1.07 -9.83
N SER A 227 -5.25 1.68 -10.24
CA SER A 227 -5.35 2.70 -11.30
C SER A 227 -4.58 3.97 -10.96
N THR A 228 -4.60 4.43 -9.70
CA THR A 228 -3.85 5.61 -9.27
C THR A 228 -2.34 5.37 -9.26
N LYS A 229 -1.88 4.21 -8.76
CA LYS A 229 -0.46 3.78 -8.84
C LYS A 229 -0.02 3.61 -10.29
N LEU A 230 -0.87 2.99 -11.11
CA LEU A 230 -0.63 2.76 -12.55
C LEU A 230 -0.56 4.08 -13.33
N ALA A 231 -1.46 5.03 -13.05
CA ALA A 231 -1.48 6.36 -13.66
C ALA A 231 -0.27 7.21 -13.23
N GLN A 232 0.08 7.21 -11.93
CA GLN A 232 1.27 7.90 -11.41
C GLN A 232 2.58 7.35 -12.00
N ARG A 233 2.68 6.04 -12.26
CA ARG A 233 3.85 5.44 -12.92
C ARG A 233 3.82 5.53 -14.44
N ARG A 234 2.66 5.49 -15.11
CA ARG A 234 2.52 5.82 -16.55
C ARG A 234 3.01 7.25 -16.83
N LEU A 235 2.75 8.18 -15.92
CA LEU A 235 3.33 9.54 -15.93
C LEU A 235 4.85 9.55 -15.75
N ARG A 236 5.43 8.63 -14.96
CA ARG A 236 6.90 8.47 -14.80
C ARG A 236 7.55 7.81 -16.03
N GLN A 237 6.92 6.80 -16.64
CA GLN A 237 7.44 6.06 -17.79
C GLN A 237 7.15 6.74 -19.15
N GLY A 238 6.14 7.62 -19.24
CA GLY A 238 5.91 8.47 -20.42
C GLY A 238 5.06 7.88 -21.54
N ARG A 239 4.22 6.87 -21.28
CA ARG A 239 3.28 6.34 -22.29
C ARG A 239 2.07 7.28 -22.47
N LYS A 240 1.74 7.62 -23.72
CA LYS A 240 0.68 8.57 -24.12
C LYS A 240 -0.71 7.92 -24.18
N LYS A 241 -1.76 8.74 -24.01
CA LYS A 241 -3.23 8.47 -23.99
C LYS A 241 -3.85 7.65 -25.14
N GLY A 242 -3.09 7.26 -26.18
CA GLY A 242 -3.60 6.47 -27.32
C GLY A 242 -3.44 4.96 -27.16
N SER A 243 -2.96 4.50 -26.00
CA SER A 243 -2.70 3.09 -25.70
C SER A 243 -3.79 2.43 -24.85
N GLU A 244 -5.00 3.02 -24.76
CA GLU A 244 -6.11 2.42 -24.00
C GLU A 244 -6.62 1.14 -24.67
N PHE A 245 -6.69 1.12 -26.02
CA PHE A 245 -7.07 -0.07 -26.80
C PHE A 245 -6.05 -1.22 -26.63
N TYR A 246 -4.76 -0.95 -26.85
CA TYR A 246 -3.68 -1.92 -26.62
C TYR A 246 -3.48 -2.30 -25.14
N PHE A 247 -4.01 -1.53 -24.19
CA PHE A 247 -3.88 -1.86 -22.77
C PHE A 247 -4.85 -2.95 -22.35
N VAL A 248 -6.10 -2.91 -22.82
CA VAL A 248 -7.07 -3.97 -22.51
C VAL A 248 -6.59 -5.29 -23.11
N GLU A 249 -6.12 -5.27 -24.35
CA GLU A 249 -5.51 -6.43 -25.00
C GLU A 249 -4.27 -6.91 -24.24
N ASN A 250 -3.29 -6.05 -23.94
CA ASN A 250 -2.10 -6.48 -23.19
C ASN A 250 -2.45 -6.99 -21.77
N ALA A 251 -3.38 -6.35 -21.06
CA ALA A 251 -3.80 -6.80 -19.75
C ALA A 251 -4.49 -8.16 -19.81
N ASN A 252 -5.34 -8.37 -20.83
CA ASN A 252 -5.99 -9.67 -21.09
C ASN A 252 -4.96 -10.73 -21.48
N SER A 253 -3.96 -10.40 -22.31
CA SER A 253 -2.85 -11.30 -22.64
C SER A 253 -2.06 -11.69 -21.39
N VAL A 254 -1.74 -10.73 -20.50
CA VAL A 254 -1.04 -11.01 -19.23
C VAL A 254 -1.88 -11.90 -18.30
N ILE A 255 -3.18 -11.64 -18.18
CA ILE A 255 -4.08 -12.46 -17.35
C ILE A 255 -4.22 -13.87 -17.92
N THR A 256 -4.40 -13.99 -19.24
CA THR A 256 -4.50 -15.28 -19.94
C THR A 256 -3.23 -16.07 -19.78
N PHE A 257 -2.07 -15.41 -19.94
CA PHE A 257 -0.77 -16.01 -19.71
C PHE A 257 -0.60 -16.51 -18.27
N PHE A 258 -1.02 -15.72 -17.26
CA PHE A 258 -0.97 -16.19 -15.88
C PHE A 258 -1.85 -17.40 -15.59
N LYS A 259 -3.01 -17.50 -16.24
CA LYS A 259 -3.84 -18.72 -16.17
C LYS A 259 -3.15 -19.91 -16.83
N GLN A 260 -2.52 -19.72 -17.99
CA GLN A 260 -1.79 -20.76 -18.71
C GLN A 260 -0.62 -21.35 -17.91
N ILE A 261 0.08 -20.53 -17.11
CA ILE A 261 1.16 -21.01 -16.23
C ILE A 261 0.65 -21.51 -14.86
N GLY A 262 -0.67 -21.68 -14.69
CA GLY A 262 -1.28 -22.33 -13.52
C GLY A 262 -1.63 -21.42 -12.33
N LEU A 263 -1.69 -20.09 -12.49
CA LEU A 263 -2.18 -19.22 -11.39
C LEU A 263 -3.71 -19.20 -11.35
N GLU A 264 -4.26 -19.45 -10.16
CA GLU A 264 -5.68 -19.23 -9.89
C GLU A 264 -6.09 -17.74 -9.98
N GLN A 265 -7.37 -17.51 -10.24
CA GLN A 265 -7.96 -16.16 -10.33
C GLN A 265 -7.73 -15.32 -9.06
N SER A 266 -7.74 -15.96 -7.88
CA SER A 266 -7.45 -15.36 -6.58
C SER A 266 -6.01 -14.83 -6.50
N HIS A 267 -5.04 -15.59 -7.01
CA HIS A 267 -3.62 -15.25 -7.04
C HIS A 267 -3.34 -14.13 -8.03
N ILE A 268 -3.89 -14.22 -9.24
CA ILE A 268 -3.79 -13.15 -10.26
C ILE A 268 -4.32 -11.84 -9.70
N ARG A 269 -5.47 -11.87 -9.01
CA ARG A 269 -6.02 -10.69 -8.34
C ARG A 269 -5.05 -10.10 -7.32
N ASN A 270 -4.47 -10.90 -6.44
CA ASN A 270 -3.53 -10.42 -5.42
C ASN A 270 -2.30 -9.73 -6.03
N VAL A 271 -1.72 -10.33 -7.07
CA VAL A 271 -0.58 -9.79 -7.81
C VAL A 271 -0.93 -8.44 -8.43
N VAL A 272 -2.05 -8.35 -9.14
CA VAL A 272 -2.50 -7.10 -9.79
C VAL A 272 -2.83 -6.00 -8.77
N VAL A 273 -3.36 -6.35 -7.60
CA VAL A 273 -3.65 -5.38 -6.52
C VAL A 273 -2.36 -4.84 -5.92
N SER A 274 -1.39 -5.71 -5.66
CA SER A 274 -0.09 -5.32 -5.09
C SER A 274 0.76 -4.51 -6.08
N GLU A 275 0.88 -4.98 -7.33
CA GLU A 275 1.77 -4.46 -8.36
C GLU A 275 1.04 -4.31 -9.70
N PRO A 276 0.23 -3.25 -9.84
CA PRO A 276 -0.60 -2.97 -11.02
C PRO A 276 0.14 -2.95 -12.35
N GLN A 277 1.41 -2.55 -12.30
CA GLN A 277 2.23 -2.36 -13.49
C GLN A 277 2.51 -3.66 -14.25
N ILE A 278 2.21 -4.82 -13.67
CA ILE A 278 2.33 -6.11 -14.34
C ILE A 278 1.41 -6.22 -15.55
N LEU A 279 0.25 -5.53 -15.52
CA LEU A 279 -0.68 -5.46 -16.65
C LEU A 279 -0.16 -4.60 -17.81
N LEU A 280 0.99 -3.94 -17.66
CA LEU A 280 1.65 -3.15 -18.71
C LEU A 280 2.81 -3.90 -19.38
N CYS A 281 3.11 -5.10 -18.89
CA CYS A 281 4.13 -5.99 -19.44
C CYS A 281 3.64 -6.57 -20.76
N ASN A 282 4.57 -6.74 -21.70
CA ASN A 282 4.32 -7.51 -22.90
C ASN A 282 4.70 -8.97 -22.61
N VAL A 283 3.79 -9.91 -22.85
CA VAL A 283 3.98 -11.32 -22.49
C VAL A 283 5.26 -11.87 -23.11
N ASP A 284 5.40 -11.74 -24.43
CA ASP A 284 6.49 -12.36 -25.19
C ASP A 284 7.85 -11.73 -24.92
N ARG A 285 7.92 -10.40 -24.82
CA ARG A 285 9.18 -9.67 -24.66
C ARG A 285 9.62 -9.52 -23.21
N THR A 286 8.73 -9.73 -22.23
CA THR A 286 9.05 -9.48 -20.82
C THR A 286 8.69 -10.61 -19.87
N LEU A 287 7.53 -11.23 -19.98
CA LEU A 287 7.10 -12.24 -19.00
C LEU A 287 7.70 -13.61 -19.33
N ILE A 288 7.67 -14.03 -20.60
CA ILE A 288 8.25 -15.31 -21.05
C ILE A 288 9.76 -15.38 -20.75
N PRO A 289 10.60 -14.39 -21.12
CA PRO A 289 12.03 -14.44 -20.82
C PRO A 289 12.34 -14.46 -19.32
N LYS A 290 11.47 -13.87 -18.50
CA LYS A 290 11.62 -13.91 -17.03
C LYS A 290 11.34 -15.29 -16.48
N ILE A 291 10.26 -15.93 -16.93
CA ILE A 291 9.94 -17.30 -16.52
C ILE A 291 11.04 -18.25 -16.97
N GLN A 292 11.52 -18.11 -18.21
CA GLN A 292 12.66 -18.88 -18.72
C GLN A 292 13.90 -18.67 -17.85
N ALA A 293 14.19 -17.43 -17.43
CA ALA A 293 15.31 -17.18 -16.52
C ALA A 293 15.13 -17.86 -15.15
N PHE A 294 13.91 -17.95 -14.60
CA PHE A 294 13.61 -18.69 -13.37
C PHE A 294 13.67 -20.21 -13.58
N HIS A 295 13.24 -20.70 -14.74
CA HIS A 295 13.31 -22.11 -15.11
C HIS A 295 14.77 -22.57 -15.26
N ASN A 296 15.62 -21.75 -15.90
CA ASN A 296 17.05 -22.03 -16.08
C ASN A 296 17.83 -22.07 -14.74
N ILE A 297 17.28 -21.51 -13.68
CA ILE A 297 17.81 -21.57 -12.32
C ILE A 297 16.99 -22.53 -11.44
N GLY A 298 16.29 -23.51 -12.03
CA GLY A 298 15.71 -24.66 -11.34
C GLY A 298 14.33 -24.45 -10.69
N PHE A 299 13.64 -23.34 -10.97
CA PHE A 299 12.26 -23.15 -10.49
C PHE A 299 11.27 -23.77 -11.47
N SER A 300 10.35 -24.60 -10.97
CA SER A 300 9.20 -25.05 -11.75
C SER A 300 8.22 -23.90 -12.01
N GLY A 301 7.32 -24.08 -12.99
CA GLY A 301 6.21 -23.14 -13.23
C GLY A 301 5.34 -22.91 -11.98
N SER A 302 5.08 -23.97 -11.20
CA SER A 302 4.37 -23.88 -9.92
C SER A 302 5.13 -23.11 -8.84
N ASP A 303 6.46 -23.29 -8.75
CA ASP A 303 7.29 -22.56 -7.79
C ASP A 303 7.32 -21.08 -8.10
N PHE A 304 7.36 -20.75 -9.38
CA PHE A 304 7.29 -19.37 -9.85
C PHE A 304 5.94 -18.74 -9.50
N GLY A 305 4.81 -19.41 -9.77
CA GLY A 305 3.48 -18.91 -9.41
C GLY A 305 3.32 -18.62 -7.92
N GLU A 306 3.85 -19.51 -7.08
CA GLU A 306 3.83 -19.35 -5.62
C GLU A 306 4.77 -18.24 -5.13
N LEU A 307 5.97 -18.11 -5.73
CA LEU A 307 6.91 -17.02 -5.44
C LEU A 307 6.28 -15.66 -5.75
N ILE A 308 5.55 -15.57 -6.86
CA ILE A 308 4.84 -14.36 -7.28
C ILE A 308 3.73 -14.01 -6.31
N ARG A 309 2.95 -15.01 -5.88
CA ARG A 309 1.88 -14.81 -4.91
C ARG A 309 2.41 -14.19 -3.62
N VAL A 310 3.60 -14.62 -3.21
CA VAL A 310 4.29 -14.19 -1.99
C VAL A 310 5.00 -12.84 -2.17
N ASN A 311 5.63 -12.63 -3.34
CA ASN A 311 6.43 -11.43 -3.61
C ASN A 311 6.30 -10.94 -5.07
N PRO A 312 5.19 -10.26 -5.40
CA PRO A 312 4.90 -9.74 -6.74
C PRO A 312 5.97 -8.79 -7.30
N PHE A 313 6.77 -8.16 -6.44
CA PHE A 313 7.80 -7.19 -6.86
C PHE A 313 8.99 -7.86 -7.58
N THR A 314 9.25 -9.14 -7.35
CA THR A 314 10.33 -9.90 -8.01
C THR A 314 10.26 -9.80 -9.54
N PHE A 315 9.05 -9.67 -10.11
CA PHE A 315 8.84 -9.44 -11.54
C PHE A 315 9.53 -8.20 -12.11
N PHE A 316 9.73 -7.15 -11.32
CA PHE A 316 10.30 -5.88 -11.82
C PHE A 316 11.82 -5.80 -11.66
N LEU A 317 12.45 -6.83 -11.10
CA LEU A 317 13.89 -6.91 -10.99
C LEU A 317 14.49 -7.38 -12.32
N GLY A 318 15.70 -6.91 -12.66
CA GLY A 318 16.42 -7.45 -13.83
C GLY A 318 16.82 -8.89 -13.57
N SER A 319 16.51 -9.79 -14.50
CA SER A 319 16.73 -11.23 -14.33
C SER A 319 18.21 -11.52 -14.06
N HIS A 320 19.10 -11.05 -14.94
CA HIS A 320 20.55 -11.27 -14.82
C HIS A 320 21.24 -10.35 -13.81
N SER A 321 20.73 -9.12 -13.61
CA SER A 321 21.41 -8.15 -12.76
C SER A 321 21.05 -8.23 -11.28
N ARG A 322 19.92 -8.87 -10.92
CA ARG A 322 19.43 -8.87 -9.53
C ARG A 322 18.82 -10.20 -9.08
N ILE A 323 18.14 -10.92 -9.95
CA ILE A 323 17.46 -12.17 -9.57
C ILE A 323 18.48 -13.30 -9.49
N VAL A 324 19.26 -13.52 -10.54
CA VAL A 324 20.27 -14.59 -10.61
C VAL A 324 21.32 -14.45 -9.49
N PRO A 325 21.95 -13.28 -9.26
CA PRO A 325 22.93 -13.13 -8.17
C PRO A 325 22.32 -13.36 -6.78
N ALA A 326 21.08 -12.93 -6.56
CA ALA A 326 20.40 -13.15 -5.29
C ALA A 326 20.11 -14.63 -5.05
N ILE A 327 19.71 -15.38 -6.08
CA ILE A 327 19.44 -16.81 -5.96
C ILE A 327 20.74 -17.61 -5.79
N GLN A 328 21.82 -17.22 -6.47
CA GLN A 328 23.16 -17.79 -6.25
C GLN A 328 23.63 -17.57 -4.81
N ALA A 329 23.55 -16.35 -4.28
CA ALA A 329 23.88 -16.07 -2.89
C ALA A 329 23.01 -16.86 -1.90
N LEU A 330 21.72 -17.05 -2.18
CA LEU A 330 20.87 -17.92 -1.35
C LEU A 330 21.29 -19.39 -1.44
N ARG A 331 21.73 -19.88 -2.60
CA ARG A 331 22.24 -21.25 -2.75
C ARG A 331 23.52 -21.45 -1.94
N GLU A 332 24.43 -20.49 -1.93
CA GLU A 332 25.63 -20.55 -1.09
C GLU A 332 25.28 -20.63 0.40
N ILE A 333 24.31 -19.83 0.85
CA ILE A 333 23.91 -19.77 2.26
C ILE A 333 23.09 -21.01 2.67
N ILE A 334 22.05 -21.34 1.91
CA ILE A 334 21.05 -22.35 2.26
C ILE A 334 21.47 -23.76 1.80
N GLY A 335 22.30 -23.86 0.77
CA GLY A 335 22.79 -25.11 0.18
C GLY A 335 21.79 -25.77 -0.77
N CYS A 336 20.65 -26.24 -0.24
CA CYS A 336 19.70 -27.05 -1.00
C CYS A 336 18.69 -26.22 -1.79
N GLU A 337 18.47 -26.57 -3.06
CA GLU A 337 17.54 -25.88 -3.97
C GLU A 337 16.10 -25.88 -3.45
N HIS A 338 15.59 -27.03 -3.00
CA HIS A 338 14.24 -27.13 -2.43
C HIS A 338 14.07 -26.25 -1.17
N LEU A 339 15.13 -26.06 -0.37
CA LEU A 339 15.12 -25.19 0.80
C LEU A 339 15.17 -23.71 0.42
N VAL A 340 15.89 -23.34 -0.65
CA VAL A 340 15.89 -21.97 -1.20
C VAL A 340 14.47 -21.60 -1.66
N ILE A 341 13.82 -22.49 -2.40
CA ILE A 341 12.43 -22.29 -2.85
C ILE A 341 11.51 -22.14 -1.63
N ARG A 342 11.57 -23.08 -0.67
CA ARG A 342 10.77 -23.03 0.57
C ARG A 342 11.01 -21.74 1.36
N PHE A 343 12.26 -21.30 1.47
CA PHE A 343 12.65 -20.07 2.15
C PHE A 343 12.04 -18.83 1.48
N LEU A 344 12.13 -18.75 0.16
CA LEU A 344 11.55 -17.64 -0.60
C LEU A 344 10.02 -17.59 -0.47
N LYS A 345 9.36 -18.75 -0.50
CA LYS A 345 7.90 -18.86 -0.28
C LYS A 345 7.46 -18.41 1.12
N LYS A 346 8.28 -18.67 2.14
CA LYS A 346 8.00 -18.24 3.53
C LYS A 346 8.29 -16.75 3.75
N SER A 347 9.22 -16.18 2.99
CA SER A 347 9.77 -14.83 3.19
C SER A 347 9.00 -13.73 2.45
N ARG A 348 7.72 -13.52 2.80
CA ARG A 348 6.78 -12.57 2.14
C ARG A 348 7.29 -11.14 1.96
N ARG A 349 8.24 -10.69 2.78
CA ARG A 349 8.76 -9.30 2.77
C ARG A 349 10.20 -9.19 2.29
N LEU A 350 10.88 -10.30 1.97
CA LEU A 350 12.26 -10.28 1.52
C LEU A 350 12.35 -9.68 0.12
N ARG A 351 13.08 -8.58 -0.06
CA ARG A 351 13.44 -8.11 -1.39
C ARG A 351 14.68 -8.86 -1.84
N LEU A 352 14.65 -9.53 -3.00
CA LEU A 352 15.82 -10.26 -3.51
C LEU A 352 17.07 -9.37 -3.63
N SER A 353 16.89 -8.08 -3.91
CA SER A 353 18.01 -7.11 -3.93
C SER A 353 18.72 -6.91 -2.59
N TYR A 354 18.11 -7.32 -1.46
CA TYR A 354 18.72 -7.28 -0.13
C TYR A 354 19.55 -8.52 0.16
N VAL A 355 19.41 -9.60 -0.61
CA VAL A 355 20.17 -10.83 -0.35
C VAL A 355 21.67 -10.56 -0.48
N PRO A 356 22.20 -10.05 -1.62
CA PRO A 356 23.64 -9.84 -1.73
C PRO A 356 24.13 -8.66 -0.87
N LYS A 357 23.24 -7.70 -0.57
CA LYS A 357 23.61 -6.43 0.07
C LYS A 357 23.62 -6.47 1.59
N LEU A 358 22.75 -7.27 2.20
CA LEU A 358 22.52 -7.29 3.64
C LEU A 358 22.62 -8.71 4.18
N LEU A 359 21.89 -9.66 3.60
CA LEU A 359 21.85 -11.03 4.11
C LEU A 359 23.22 -11.72 3.99
N GLN A 360 23.86 -11.68 2.82
CA GLN A 360 25.14 -12.36 2.60
C GLN A 360 26.26 -11.79 3.49
N PRO A 361 26.45 -10.47 3.61
CA PRO A 361 27.40 -9.90 4.58
C PRO A 361 27.07 -10.27 6.03
N ASN A 362 25.81 -10.20 6.45
CA ASN A 362 25.43 -10.54 7.83
C ASN A 362 25.61 -12.04 8.13
N VAL A 363 25.43 -12.92 7.15
CA VAL A 363 25.75 -14.36 7.29
C VAL A 363 27.26 -14.56 7.39
N ALA A 364 28.06 -13.90 6.56
CA ALA A 364 29.52 -13.96 6.64
C ALA A 364 30.02 -13.47 8.00
N LEU A 365 29.42 -12.40 8.52
CA LEU A 365 29.69 -11.86 9.86
C LEU A 365 29.43 -12.93 10.94
N LEU A 366 28.25 -13.53 10.99
CA LEU A 366 27.97 -14.57 12.00
C LEU A 366 28.95 -15.74 11.92
N ARG A 367 29.40 -16.09 10.71
CA ARG A 367 30.44 -17.11 10.52
C ARG A 367 31.80 -16.67 11.05
N SER A 368 32.20 -15.42 10.85
CA SER A 368 33.46 -14.89 11.43
C SER A 368 33.41 -14.83 12.96
N TYR A 369 32.21 -14.64 13.52
CA TYR A 369 31.96 -14.73 14.97
C TYR A 369 31.79 -16.19 15.48
N GLY A 370 32.02 -17.22 14.64
CA GLY A 370 32.07 -18.62 15.06
C GLY A 370 30.74 -19.39 14.98
N ILE A 371 29.65 -18.77 14.51
CA ILE A 371 28.35 -19.44 14.42
C ILE A 371 28.31 -20.33 13.18
N SER A 372 27.98 -21.60 13.38
CA SER A 372 27.90 -22.58 12.28
C SER A 372 26.83 -22.23 11.25
N ILE A 373 27.10 -22.58 9.98
CA ILE A 373 26.15 -22.32 8.88
C ILE A 373 24.85 -23.11 9.08
N GLU A 374 24.90 -24.27 9.74
CA GLU A 374 23.74 -25.08 10.11
C GLU A 374 22.80 -24.32 11.06
N SER A 375 23.37 -23.65 12.08
CA SER A 375 22.60 -22.83 13.02
C SER A 375 22.00 -21.61 12.33
N ILE A 376 22.79 -20.93 11.49
CA ILE A 376 22.32 -19.79 10.69
C ILE A 376 21.16 -20.20 9.78
N ARG A 377 21.25 -21.36 9.10
CA ARG A 377 20.16 -21.89 8.26
C ARG A 377 18.88 -22.12 9.06
N LYS A 378 18.97 -22.71 10.27
CA LYS A 378 17.81 -22.89 11.16
C LYS A 378 17.16 -21.55 11.51
N TYR A 379 17.97 -20.53 11.80
CA TYR A 379 17.52 -19.18 12.11
C TYR A 379 16.82 -18.49 10.93
N LEU A 380 17.42 -18.57 9.73
CA LEU A 380 16.85 -18.01 8.51
C LEU A 380 15.52 -18.66 8.13
N LEU A 381 15.40 -19.98 8.30
CA LEU A 381 14.16 -20.71 8.07
C LEU A 381 13.07 -20.35 9.09
N ARG A 382 13.43 -19.85 10.28
CA ARG A 382 12.49 -19.34 11.27
C ARG A 382 11.98 -17.96 10.90
N ASP A 383 12.87 -16.97 10.78
CA ASP A 383 12.58 -15.64 10.25
C ASP A 383 13.87 -14.95 9.76
N VAL A 384 13.84 -14.47 8.51
CA VAL A 384 14.92 -13.73 7.85
C VAL A 384 15.03 -12.28 8.32
N SER A 385 13.97 -11.71 8.90
CA SER A 385 13.90 -10.27 9.17
C SER A 385 15.02 -9.68 10.04
N PRO A 386 15.58 -10.38 11.06
CA PRO A 386 16.72 -9.90 11.83
C PRO A 386 17.99 -9.72 11.00
N PHE A 387 18.16 -10.50 9.93
CA PHE A 387 19.36 -10.51 9.09
C PHE A 387 19.31 -9.46 7.98
N LEU A 388 18.21 -8.73 7.84
CA LEU A 388 18.02 -7.70 6.81
C LEU A 388 18.31 -6.29 7.34
N GLN A 389 19.10 -6.19 8.42
CA GLN A 389 19.59 -4.92 8.95
C GLN A 389 20.88 -4.49 8.25
N ASN A 390 21.22 -3.22 8.38
CA ASN A 390 22.57 -2.73 8.03
C ASN A 390 23.63 -3.52 8.82
N VAL A 391 24.78 -3.79 8.19
CA VAL A 391 25.84 -4.65 8.74
C VAL A 391 26.36 -4.13 10.08
N GLU A 392 26.62 -2.83 10.20
CA GLU A 392 27.13 -2.21 11.44
C GLU A 392 26.12 -2.34 12.59
N PHE A 393 24.84 -2.07 12.31
CA PHE A 393 23.78 -2.25 13.29
C PHE A 393 23.62 -3.73 13.69
N PHE A 394 23.72 -4.64 12.71
CA PHE A 394 23.59 -6.07 12.94
C PHE A 394 24.76 -6.60 13.77
N GLU A 395 25.98 -6.15 13.51
CA GLU A 395 27.17 -6.46 14.29
C GLU A 395 27.04 -6.01 15.75
N ASN A 396 26.64 -4.76 15.96
CA ASN A 396 26.38 -4.25 17.31
C ASN A 396 25.30 -5.08 18.03
N ALA A 397 24.26 -5.51 17.32
CA ALA A 397 23.25 -6.39 17.91
C ALA A 397 23.83 -7.75 18.29
N VAL A 398 24.70 -8.36 17.46
CA VAL A 398 25.39 -9.62 17.76
C VAL A 398 26.23 -9.50 19.03
N ILE A 399 27.00 -8.43 19.17
CA ILE A 399 27.85 -8.17 20.35
C ILE A 399 27.00 -7.99 21.61
N LYS A 400 25.95 -7.16 21.53
CA LYS A 400 25.04 -6.90 22.66
C LYS A 400 24.28 -8.14 23.15
N VAL A 401 24.09 -9.17 22.32
CA VAL A 401 23.49 -10.44 22.80
C VAL A 401 24.37 -11.08 23.87
N GLU A 402 25.69 -11.01 23.73
CA GLU A 402 26.62 -11.56 24.72
C GLU A 402 26.81 -10.57 25.88
N GLU A 403 27.11 -9.31 25.58
CA GLU A 403 27.49 -8.33 26.60
C GLU A 403 26.31 -7.87 27.48
N GLU A 404 25.14 -7.61 26.89
CA GLU A 404 23.98 -7.05 27.61
C GLU A 404 22.98 -8.10 28.06
N LEU A 405 22.84 -9.21 27.31
CA LEU A 405 21.89 -10.28 27.65
C LEU A 405 22.57 -11.50 28.28
N GLY A 406 23.90 -11.59 28.27
CA GLY A 406 24.64 -12.73 28.82
C GLY A 406 24.39 -14.05 28.10
N ILE A 407 24.03 -14.00 26.80
CA ILE A 407 23.70 -15.20 26.01
C ILE A 407 24.88 -15.53 25.09
N SER A 408 25.56 -16.67 25.33
CA SER A 408 26.65 -17.10 24.44
C SER A 408 26.12 -17.48 23.05
N ARG A 409 26.99 -17.37 22.04
CA ARG A 409 26.68 -17.69 20.62
C ARG A 409 26.26 -19.14 20.38
N GLU A 410 26.71 -20.06 21.22
CA GLU A 410 26.39 -21.49 21.19
C GLU A 410 25.00 -21.77 21.78
N SER A 411 24.46 -20.83 22.55
CA SER A 411 23.15 -20.99 23.20
C SER A 411 22.02 -21.08 22.17
N PRO A 412 21.05 -21.99 22.36
CA PRO A 412 19.81 -22.01 21.59
C PRO A 412 19.02 -20.69 21.67
N GLN A 413 19.25 -19.88 22.71
CA GLN A 413 18.61 -18.58 22.91
C GLN A 413 19.28 -17.44 22.13
N PHE A 414 20.47 -17.66 21.56
CA PHE A 414 21.23 -16.61 20.87
C PHE A 414 20.39 -15.91 19.79
N TYR A 415 19.71 -16.69 18.96
CA TYR A 415 18.82 -16.11 17.95
C TYR A 415 17.63 -15.35 18.53
N ALA A 416 17.10 -15.78 19.68
CA ALA A 416 16.01 -15.06 20.33
C ALA A 416 16.47 -13.71 20.90
N GLY A 417 17.70 -13.64 21.44
CA GLY A 417 18.37 -12.39 21.80
C GLY A 417 18.60 -11.49 20.58
N LEU A 418 19.15 -12.04 19.50
CA LEU A 418 19.39 -11.30 18.26
C LEU A 418 18.08 -10.76 17.66
N TYR A 419 17.01 -11.56 17.69
CA TYR A 419 15.67 -11.13 17.28
C TYR A 419 15.16 -9.98 18.16
N LEU A 420 15.36 -10.03 19.48
CA LEU A 420 14.94 -8.97 20.40
C LEU A 420 15.61 -7.64 20.05
N LEU A 421 16.95 -7.63 19.97
CA LEU A 421 17.76 -6.42 19.78
C LEU A 421 17.63 -5.82 18.37
N THR A 422 17.44 -6.64 17.34
CA THR A 422 17.24 -6.13 15.97
C THR A 422 15.85 -5.55 15.71
N ARG A 423 14.88 -5.84 16.57
CA ARG A 423 13.46 -5.47 16.37
C ARG A 423 12.95 -4.41 17.32
N ASN A 424 13.66 -4.15 18.41
CA ASN A 424 13.26 -3.22 19.45
C ASN A 424 14.41 -2.28 19.74
N SER A 425 14.10 -1.00 19.92
CA SER A 425 15.10 -0.07 20.46
C SER A 425 15.34 -0.36 21.94
N GLU A 426 16.50 0.03 22.44
CA GLU A 426 16.86 -0.08 23.86
C GLU A 426 15.79 0.53 24.78
N LYS A 427 15.28 1.73 24.44
CA LYS A 427 14.16 2.37 25.14
C LYS A 427 12.90 1.49 25.20
N THR A 428 12.62 0.74 24.15
CA THR A 428 11.45 -0.17 24.06
C THR A 428 11.68 -1.45 24.88
N ILE A 429 12.92 -1.92 24.98
CA ILE A 429 13.26 -3.06 25.84
C ILE A 429 13.15 -2.62 27.31
N GLU A 430 13.67 -1.45 27.63
CA GLU A 430 13.62 -0.89 28.98
C GLU A 430 12.18 -0.58 29.42
N SER A 431 11.32 -0.05 28.54
CA SER A 431 9.89 0.12 28.89
C SER A 431 9.21 -1.21 29.23
N LYS A 432 9.55 -2.29 28.53
CA LYS A 432 9.05 -3.63 28.86
C LYS A 432 9.64 -4.17 30.17
N ARG A 433 10.92 -3.93 30.46
CA ARG A 433 11.54 -4.26 31.76
C ARG A 433 10.82 -3.55 32.91
N LYS A 434 10.44 -2.27 32.72
CA LYS A 434 9.62 -1.53 33.70
C LYS A 434 8.26 -2.17 33.96
N VAL A 435 7.65 -2.82 32.97
CA VAL A 435 6.44 -3.62 33.20
C VAL A 435 6.75 -4.76 34.15
N PHE A 436 7.83 -5.53 33.97
CA PHE A 436 8.17 -6.59 34.93
C PHE A 436 8.41 -6.04 36.35
N ARG A 437 9.11 -4.90 36.47
CA ARG A 437 9.33 -4.23 37.77
C ARG A 437 8.02 -3.84 38.46
N SER A 438 7.03 -3.37 37.72
CA SER A 438 5.72 -3.03 38.29
C SER A 438 4.93 -4.24 38.81
N PHE A 439 5.36 -5.46 38.49
CA PHE A 439 4.81 -6.72 39.01
C PHE A 439 5.77 -7.36 40.03
N GLY A 440 6.72 -6.61 40.59
CA GLY A 440 7.58 -7.10 41.67
C GLY A 440 8.79 -7.92 41.23
N TRP A 441 9.13 -7.94 39.94
CA TRP A 441 10.35 -8.60 39.47
C TRP A 441 11.59 -7.79 39.84
N THR A 442 12.61 -8.45 40.39
CA THR A 442 13.89 -7.83 40.73
C THR A 442 14.79 -7.69 39.48
N GLU A 443 15.84 -6.86 39.55
CA GLU A 443 16.82 -6.79 38.45
C GLU A 443 17.49 -8.14 38.18
N SER A 444 17.69 -8.96 39.22
CA SER A 444 18.24 -10.31 39.07
C SER A 444 17.28 -11.24 38.31
N ASP A 445 15.97 -11.17 38.62
CA ASP A 445 14.95 -11.92 37.89
C ASP A 445 14.89 -11.49 36.43
N ILE A 446 14.94 -10.18 36.17
CA ILE A 446 14.90 -9.61 34.82
C ILE A 446 16.15 -9.98 34.03
N ALA A 447 17.33 -10.01 34.66
CA ALA A 447 18.57 -10.46 34.03
C ALA A 447 18.47 -11.95 33.65
N THR A 448 18.00 -12.79 34.58
CA THR A 448 17.77 -14.22 34.34
C THR A 448 16.73 -14.46 33.24
N LEU A 449 15.66 -13.67 33.21
CA LEU A 449 14.64 -13.72 32.15
C LEU A 449 15.21 -13.30 30.80
N SER A 450 16.06 -12.26 30.79
CA SER A 450 16.67 -11.73 29.57
C SER A 450 17.62 -12.75 28.93
N SER A 451 18.35 -13.52 29.74
CA SER A 451 19.28 -14.55 29.25
C SER A 451 18.58 -15.86 28.89
N SER A 452 17.61 -16.31 29.69
CA SER A 452 16.94 -17.61 29.51
C SER A 452 15.74 -17.57 28.56
N ILE A 453 15.01 -16.44 28.50
CA ILE A 453 13.78 -16.27 27.69
C ILE A 453 13.70 -14.86 27.06
N PRO A 454 14.72 -14.42 26.28
CA PRO A 454 14.72 -13.08 25.66
C PRO A 454 13.49 -12.83 24.77
N PHE A 455 12.90 -13.88 24.20
CA PHE A 455 11.70 -13.77 23.36
C PHE A 455 10.51 -13.13 24.09
N LEU A 456 10.41 -13.24 25.42
CA LEU A 456 9.31 -12.65 26.17
C LEU A 456 9.34 -11.11 26.08
N LEU A 457 10.53 -10.51 26.10
CA LEU A 457 10.74 -9.08 25.88
C LEU A 457 10.51 -8.68 24.42
N ALA A 458 10.37 -9.63 23.49
CA ALA A 458 10.01 -9.34 22.11
C ALA A 458 8.48 -9.18 21.90
N LEU A 459 7.66 -9.56 22.89
CA LEU A 459 6.21 -9.35 22.88
C LEU A 459 5.85 -7.86 23.09
N SER A 460 4.57 -7.51 22.89
CA SER A 460 4.07 -6.17 23.22
C SER A 460 3.88 -6.02 24.72
N GLU A 461 4.04 -4.79 25.25
CA GLU A 461 3.79 -4.47 26.66
C GLU A 461 2.40 -4.91 27.12
N ALA A 462 1.36 -4.65 26.32
CA ALA A 462 0.00 -5.09 26.62
C ALA A 462 -0.14 -6.62 26.72
N THR A 463 0.63 -7.38 25.94
CA THR A 463 0.59 -8.85 26.00
C THR A 463 1.34 -9.36 27.22
N ILE A 464 2.49 -8.75 27.54
CA ILE A 464 3.26 -9.05 28.74
C ILE A 464 2.40 -8.77 29.98
N LYS A 465 1.83 -7.57 30.06
CA LYS A 465 0.97 -7.14 31.18
C LYS A 465 -0.19 -8.11 31.41
N LYS A 466 -0.99 -8.41 30.37
CA LYS A 466 -2.09 -9.37 30.47
C LYS A 466 -1.66 -10.76 30.97
N LYS A 467 -0.47 -11.20 30.56
CA LYS A 467 0.07 -12.49 30.98
C LYS A 467 0.53 -12.47 32.43
N LEU A 468 1.16 -11.38 32.88
CA LEU A 468 1.57 -11.20 34.27
C LEU A 468 0.37 -10.98 35.19
N ASP A 469 -0.64 -10.20 34.78
CA ASP A 469 -1.91 -10.03 35.50
C ASP A 469 -2.54 -11.39 35.79
N PHE A 470 -2.69 -12.23 34.77
CA PHE A 470 -3.26 -13.56 34.95
C PHE A 470 -2.38 -14.48 35.82
N LEU A 471 -1.07 -14.57 35.54
CA LEU A 471 -0.20 -15.52 36.26
C LEU A 471 0.11 -15.09 37.70
N MET A 472 0.26 -13.80 37.95
CA MET A 472 0.71 -13.28 39.24
C MET A 472 -0.46 -12.76 40.08
N ASN A 473 -1.35 -11.94 39.52
CA ASN A 473 -2.44 -11.35 40.28
C ASN A 473 -3.62 -12.33 40.46
N GLU A 474 -3.99 -13.08 39.41
CA GLU A 474 -5.11 -14.05 39.52
C GLU A 474 -4.66 -15.40 40.10
N LEU A 475 -3.49 -15.91 39.70
CA LEU A 475 -3.00 -17.22 40.16
C LEU A 475 -1.96 -17.16 41.29
N GLY A 476 -1.50 -15.98 41.70
CA GLY A 476 -0.60 -15.81 42.83
C GLY A 476 0.83 -16.33 42.61
N TYR A 477 1.30 -16.49 41.36
CA TYR A 477 2.66 -16.98 41.12
C TYR A 477 3.72 -15.90 41.32
N GLU A 478 4.76 -16.24 42.07
CA GLU A 478 5.94 -15.40 42.28
C GLU A 478 6.92 -15.43 41.09
N PRO A 479 7.71 -14.35 40.84
CA PRO A 479 8.70 -14.30 39.76
C PRO A 479 9.66 -15.48 39.74
N SER A 480 10.19 -15.87 40.91
CA SER A 480 11.14 -16.97 41.06
C SER A 480 10.54 -18.33 40.66
N TYR A 481 9.24 -18.52 40.88
CA TYR A 481 8.51 -19.72 40.46
C TYR A 481 8.32 -19.76 38.95
N LEU A 482 7.97 -18.61 38.35
CA LEU A 482 7.78 -18.48 36.90
C LEU A 482 9.08 -18.67 36.12
N LEU A 483 10.21 -18.19 36.65
CA LEU A 483 11.54 -18.39 36.08
C LEU A 483 11.99 -19.86 36.08
N LYS A 484 11.64 -20.62 37.13
CA LYS A 484 11.90 -22.07 37.17
C LYS A 484 11.01 -22.85 36.19
N ARG A 485 9.84 -22.30 35.86
CA ARG A 485 8.80 -22.95 35.03
C ARG A 485 8.48 -22.13 33.79
N CYS A 486 9.51 -21.95 32.95
CA CYS A 486 9.47 -21.12 31.75
C CYS A 486 8.27 -21.37 30.82
N ASN A 487 7.70 -22.58 30.82
CA ASN A 487 6.52 -22.94 30.02
C ASN A 487 5.30 -22.07 30.30
N LEU A 488 5.13 -21.58 31.54
CA LEU A 488 4.07 -20.64 31.92
C LEU A 488 4.23 -19.29 31.20
N LEU A 489 5.48 -18.86 30.99
CA LEU A 489 5.81 -17.62 30.31
C LEU A 489 5.83 -17.78 28.78
N THR A 490 6.32 -18.89 28.26
CA THR A 490 6.49 -19.11 26.81
C THR A 490 5.20 -19.54 26.09
N CYS A 491 4.28 -20.24 26.75
CA CYS A 491 3.01 -20.68 26.14
C CYS A 491 2.07 -19.49 25.83
N SER A 492 1.24 -19.62 24.79
CA SER A 492 0.23 -18.61 24.47
C SER A 492 -0.84 -18.53 25.56
N LEU A 493 -1.08 -17.30 26.09
CA LEU A 493 -2.11 -17.06 27.11
C LEU A 493 -3.50 -17.52 26.61
N GLY A 494 -3.95 -16.96 25.48
CA GLY A 494 -5.29 -17.24 24.94
C GLY A 494 -5.45 -18.62 24.33
N LYS A 495 -4.43 -19.15 23.65
CA LYS A 495 -4.58 -20.41 22.89
C LYS A 495 -4.23 -21.66 23.68
N ARG A 496 -3.52 -21.55 24.81
CA ARG A 496 -3.02 -22.72 25.54
C ARG A 496 -3.21 -22.61 27.04
N ILE A 497 -2.88 -21.47 27.65
CA ILE A 497 -2.96 -21.32 29.11
C ILE A 497 -4.41 -21.28 29.57
N LEU A 498 -5.18 -20.30 29.09
CA LEU A 498 -6.59 -20.15 29.48
C LEU A 498 -7.46 -21.38 29.16
N PRO A 499 -7.43 -21.96 27.94
CA PRO A 499 -8.26 -23.14 27.65
C PRO A 499 -7.96 -24.31 28.59
N ARG A 500 -6.67 -24.58 28.88
CA ARG A 500 -6.28 -25.70 29.74
C ARG A 500 -6.55 -25.41 31.21
N HIS A 501 -6.30 -24.18 31.66
CA HIS A 501 -6.60 -23.76 33.03
C HIS A 501 -8.11 -23.85 33.32
N ASN A 502 -8.96 -23.25 32.48
CA ASN A 502 -10.40 -23.26 32.67
C ASN A 502 -10.98 -24.67 32.59
N THR A 503 -10.44 -25.53 31.71
CA THR A 503 -10.82 -26.95 31.65
C THR A 503 -10.54 -27.64 32.98
N LEU A 504 -9.33 -27.47 33.53
CA LEU A 504 -8.95 -28.11 34.79
C LEU A 504 -9.78 -27.60 35.97
N ILE A 505 -10.12 -26.29 36.01
CA ILE A 505 -11.01 -25.74 37.03
C ILE A 505 -12.38 -26.44 36.97
N VAL A 506 -13.01 -26.50 35.81
CA VAL A 506 -14.35 -27.11 35.68
C VAL A 506 -14.33 -28.60 36.03
N LEU A 507 -13.29 -29.34 35.63
CA LEU A 507 -13.15 -30.75 36.03
C LEU A 507 -12.97 -30.91 37.54
N LYS A 508 -12.26 -29.98 38.19
CA LYS A 508 -12.07 -29.99 39.64
C LYS A 508 -13.37 -29.68 40.37
N GLU A 509 -14.07 -28.62 39.97
CA GLU A 509 -15.37 -28.22 40.54
C GLU A 509 -16.43 -29.32 40.44
N LYS A 510 -16.40 -30.09 39.34
CA LYS A 510 -17.31 -31.23 39.14
C LYS A 510 -16.84 -32.53 39.78
N GLY A 511 -15.69 -32.54 40.46
CA GLY A 511 -15.14 -33.71 41.14
C GLY A 511 -14.58 -34.80 40.21
N PHE A 512 -14.39 -34.52 38.92
CA PHE A 512 -13.84 -35.48 37.95
C PHE A 512 -12.33 -35.69 38.10
N ILE A 513 -11.62 -34.73 38.71
CA ILE A 513 -10.22 -34.86 39.09
C ILE A 513 -10.05 -34.62 40.59
N LYS A 514 -9.32 -35.51 41.27
CA LYS A 514 -9.10 -35.47 42.73
C LYS A 514 -7.84 -34.71 43.17
N MET A 515 -6.89 -34.50 42.26
CA MET A 515 -5.59 -33.89 42.55
C MET A 515 -5.54 -32.46 42.01
N ASP A 516 -4.85 -31.57 42.73
CA ASP A 516 -4.46 -30.25 42.22
C ASP A 516 -3.50 -30.44 41.03
N TYR A 517 -4.07 -30.69 39.87
CA TYR A 517 -3.31 -30.85 38.64
C TYR A 517 -2.56 -29.54 38.37
N LEU A 518 -1.24 -29.59 38.50
CA LEU A 518 -0.39 -28.45 38.23
C LEU A 518 -0.60 -28.01 36.78
N LEU A 519 -1.05 -26.76 36.61
CA LEU A 519 -1.27 -26.14 35.30
C LEU A 519 -0.07 -26.35 34.38
N GLU A 520 1.14 -26.26 34.92
CA GLU A 520 2.38 -26.51 34.18
C GLU A 520 2.43 -27.89 33.52
N SER A 521 2.12 -28.97 34.24
CA SER A 521 2.14 -30.33 33.68
C SER A 521 1.16 -30.43 32.51
N SER A 522 0.00 -29.77 32.63
CA SER A 522 -0.97 -29.68 31.54
C SER A 522 -0.41 -28.92 30.34
N LEU A 523 0.35 -27.85 30.54
CA LEU A 523 0.93 -27.05 29.45
C LEU A 523 2.00 -27.82 28.68
N SER A 524 2.76 -28.68 29.33
CA SER A 524 3.80 -29.52 28.70
C SER A 524 3.22 -30.64 27.81
N MET A 525 1.95 -31.02 27.99
CA MET A 525 1.32 -32.07 27.17
C MET A 525 1.12 -31.63 25.72
N THR A 526 1.26 -32.57 24.78
CA THR A 526 0.80 -32.37 23.41
C THR A 526 -0.71 -32.15 23.38
N GLU A 527 -1.20 -31.49 22.33
CA GLU A 527 -2.63 -31.21 22.17
C GLU A 527 -3.47 -32.49 22.20
N SER A 528 -3.06 -33.50 21.42
CA SER A 528 -3.73 -34.81 21.38
C SER A 528 -3.81 -35.48 22.75
N ARG A 529 -2.71 -35.45 23.54
CA ARG A 529 -2.70 -36.04 24.88
C ARG A 529 -3.60 -35.29 25.85
N PHE A 530 -3.60 -33.95 25.79
CA PHE A 530 -4.46 -33.14 26.64
C PHE A 530 -5.94 -33.41 26.33
N LEU A 531 -6.31 -33.41 25.05
CA LEU A 531 -7.68 -33.66 24.60
C LEU A 531 -8.18 -35.04 25.03
N LYS A 532 -7.42 -36.09 24.76
CA LYS A 532 -7.79 -37.48 25.13
C LYS A 532 -7.97 -37.64 26.64
N LYS A 533 -7.19 -36.92 27.45
CA LYS A 533 -7.18 -37.08 28.90
C LYS A 533 -8.21 -36.21 29.62
N PHE A 534 -8.41 -34.97 29.18
CA PHE A 534 -9.16 -33.96 29.94
C PHE A 534 -10.33 -33.34 29.20
N VAL A 535 -10.46 -33.52 27.88
CA VAL A 535 -11.56 -32.90 27.13
C VAL A 535 -12.54 -33.95 26.64
N LEU A 536 -12.10 -34.87 25.78
CA LEU A 536 -12.97 -35.87 25.15
C LEU A 536 -13.79 -36.75 26.12
N PRO A 537 -13.25 -37.14 27.30
CA PRO A 537 -14.03 -37.94 28.25
C PRO A 537 -15.15 -37.16 28.97
N PHE A 538 -15.14 -35.82 28.92
CA PHE A 538 -16.00 -34.96 29.75
C PHE A 538 -16.74 -33.93 28.89
N LYS A 539 -18.02 -34.18 28.62
CA LYS A 539 -18.85 -33.30 27.77
C LYS A 539 -18.97 -31.88 28.33
N GLU A 540 -18.85 -31.74 29.64
CA GLU A 540 -18.98 -30.52 30.42
C GLU A 540 -17.93 -29.47 30.08
N VAL A 541 -16.75 -29.88 29.60
CA VAL A 541 -15.65 -28.96 29.28
C VAL A 541 -15.51 -28.70 27.78
N HIS A 542 -16.32 -29.36 26.94
CA HIS A 542 -16.30 -29.18 25.49
C HIS A 542 -16.59 -27.73 25.08
N GLY A 543 -17.58 -27.08 25.72
CA GLY A 543 -17.92 -25.67 25.48
C GLY A 543 -16.80 -24.73 25.93
N VAL A 544 -16.20 -25.00 27.09
CA VAL A 544 -15.11 -24.20 27.66
C VAL A 544 -13.85 -24.28 26.81
N TYR A 545 -13.48 -25.47 26.33
CA TYR A 545 -12.29 -25.65 25.51
C TYR A 545 -12.46 -25.04 24.11
N SER A 546 -13.63 -25.22 23.48
CA SER A 546 -13.89 -24.73 22.12
C SER A 546 -13.95 -23.20 22.02
N GLN A 547 -14.44 -22.51 23.05
CA GLN A 547 -14.46 -21.04 23.11
C GLN A 547 -13.05 -20.42 23.06
N HIS A 548 -12.03 -21.11 23.60
CA HIS A 548 -10.68 -20.54 23.73
C HIS A 548 -9.65 -21.15 22.76
N ALA A 549 -9.81 -22.41 22.32
CA ALA A 549 -8.85 -23.08 21.45
C ALA A 549 -8.99 -22.72 19.96
N GLY A 550 -10.14 -22.18 19.52
CA GLY A 550 -10.40 -21.82 18.12
C GLY A 550 -10.50 -23.02 17.17
N ILE A 551 -10.82 -24.20 17.69
CA ILE A 551 -11.01 -25.47 16.94
C ILE A 551 -12.46 -25.91 17.18
N SER A 552 -13.21 -26.24 16.12
CA SER A 552 -14.57 -26.78 16.28
C SER A 552 -14.52 -28.19 16.84
N LEU A 553 -15.44 -28.51 17.76
CA LEU A 553 -15.53 -29.80 18.41
C LEU A 553 -15.76 -30.96 17.41
N GLU A 554 -16.42 -30.66 16.27
CA GLU A 554 -16.72 -31.59 15.17
C GLU A 554 -15.47 -32.14 14.48
N LEU A 555 -14.40 -31.35 14.38
CA LEU A 555 -13.12 -31.81 13.83
C LEU A 555 -12.40 -32.80 14.76
N LEU A 556 -12.76 -32.83 16.05
CA LEU A 556 -12.09 -33.65 17.06
C LEU A 556 -12.73 -35.04 17.22
N THR A 557 -14.03 -35.18 16.94
CA THR A 557 -14.75 -36.48 16.97
C THR A 557 -14.50 -37.33 15.72
N LEU A 558 -14.29 -36.71 14.55
CA LEU A 558 -13.96 -37.43 13.31
C LEU A 558 -12.62 -38.18 13.39
N GLY A 559 -11.68 -37.72 14.21
CA GLY A 559 -10.39 -38.39 14.43
C GLY A 559 -10.45 -39.64 15.31
N SER A 560 -11.49 -39.83 16.14
CA SER A 560 -11.65 -41.04 16.96
C SER A 560 -12.37 -42.16 16.21
N SER A 561 -13.16 -41.85 15.19
CA SER A 561 -13.87 -42.86 14.37
C SER A 561 -12.95 -43.72 13.49
N LYS A 562 -11.67 -43.35 13.33
CA LYS A 562 -10.71 -44.11 12.50
C LYS A 562 -9.94 -45.21 13.24
N THR A 563 -10.13 -45.37 14.56
CA THR A 563 -9.46 -46.44 15.33
C THR A 563 -10.33 -47.66 15.61
N ASP A 564 -11.63 -47.61 15.31
CA ASP A 564 -12.57 -48.70 15.62
C ASP A 564 -12.97 -49.55 14.40
N SER A 565 -12.23 -49.47 13.28
CA SER A 565 -12.50 -50.27 12.06
C SER A 565 -11.45 -51.34 11.73
N ASN A 566 -10.46 -51.57 12.61
CA ASN A 566 -9.46 -52.64 12.45
C ASN A 566 -9.56 -53.71 13.55
N ALA A 567 -10.79 -54.03 13.97
CA ALA A 567 -11.08 -55.21 14.79
C ALA A 567 -12.38 -55.85 14.29
N ALA A 568 -12.25 -56.62 13.20
CA ALA A 568 -13.15 -57.71 12.82
C ALA A 568 -12.32 -58.77 12.10
#